data_AF-A0A7Z0BV21-F1
#
_entry.id   AF-A0A7Z0BV21-F1
#
_cell.length_a   1.000
_cell.length_b   1.000
_cell.length_c   1.000
_cell.angle_alpha   90.00
_cell.angle_beta   90.00
_cell.angle_gamma   90.00
#
_symmetry.space_group_name_H-M   'P 1'
#
loop_
_entity.id
_entity.type
_entity.pdbx_description
1 polymer ?
#
loop_
_entity_poly.entity_id
_entity_poly.type
_entity_poly.pdbx_seq_one_letter_code
_entity_poly.pdbx_strand_id
1 'polypeptide(L)'
;MGWLSKLFGQSEKSPPREIQQVFEKMRRLLDDDAAQIAMIGEPIASMINRGLDCDQLPDSKGRFGLEVTNPIPVNGPIGELAYLSKLRTSSGERLLFHRIGSQGTVDIFEAVDFRGREWFVLYLDMYHPRKSRLAPTGLSLSDETSQFTGFTSNCPDFPRGFPAEKAKNSESGLNMLYAPLRTIEEALYRSNFDRPGAHIEELRKSNAKLSFKL
;
A
#
# COMPACT_ATOMS: atom_id res chain seq x y z
N MET A 1 19.93 1.15 -6.95
CA MET A 1 20.51 0.24 -7.97
C MET A 1 20.27 -1.24 -7.59
N GLY A 2 19.07 -1.64 -7.13
CA GLY A 2 18.95 -2.73 -6.14
C GLY A 2 18.22 -4.04 -6.49
N TRP A 3 17.50 -4.18 -7.61
CA TRP A 3 16.74 -5.42 -7.89
C TRP A 3 16.87 -5.96 -9.32
N LEU A 4 17.06 -5.09 -10.32
CA LEU A 4 17.23 -5.48 -11.72
C LEU A 4 18.52 -6.28 -11.97
N SER A 5 19.60 -5.95 -11.26
CA SER A 5 20.89 -6.65 -11.36
C SER A 5 20.84 -8.10 -10.85
N LYS A 6 19.82 -8.48 -10.08
CA LYS A 6 19.63 -9.86 -9.58
C LYS A 6 18.83 -10.75 -10.53
N LEU A 7 18.10 -10.15 -11.48
CA LEU A 7 17.29 -10.87 -12.47
C LEU A 7 18.08 -11.18 -13.75
N PHE A 8 19.05 -10.34 -14.08
CA PHE A 8 19.94 -10.56 -15.21
C PHE A 8 21.33 -10.90 -14.68
N GLY A 9 21.69 -12.18 -14.76
CA GLY A 9 23.07 -12.62 -14.59
C GLY A 9 23.99 -11.78 -15.49
N GLN A 10 25.20 -11.51 -14.99
CA GLN A 10 26.25 -10.70 -15.61
C GLN A 10 26.31 -10.84 -17.14
N SER A 11 25.60 -9.97 -17.87
CA SER A 11 25.85 -9.73 -19.29
C SER A 11 25.45 -8.29 -19.59
N GLU A 12 26.41 -7.51 -20.09
CA GLU A 12 26.36 -6.06 -20.31
C GLU A 12 25.41 -5.60 -21.45
N LYS A 13 24.41 -6.40 -21.84
CA LYS A 13 23.45 -5.98 -22.86
C LYS A 13 22.25 -5.34 -22.18
N SER A 14 22.08 -4.03 -22.42
CA SER A 14 20.86 -3.31 -22.04
C SER A 14 19.63 -4.09 -22.54
N PRO A 15 18.58 -4.25 -21.70
CA PRO A 15 17.41 -5.02 -22.08
C PRO A 15 16.76 -4.45 -23.35
N PRO A 16 16.04 -5.25 -24.15
CA PRO A 16 15.29 -4.77 -25.32
C PRO A 16 14.45 -3.53 -25.02
N ARG A 17 14.27 -2.63 -26.00
CA ARG A 17 13.53 -1.37 -25.84
C ARG A 17 12.13 -1.56 -25.26
N GLU A 18 11.43 -2.61 -25.68
CA GLU A 18 10.10 -2.95 -25.19
C GLU A 18 10.10 -3.22 -23.68
N ILE A 19 11.11 -3.96 -23.19
CA ILE A 19 11.27 -4.25 -21.76
C ILE A 19 11.61 -2.97 -20.98
N GLN A 20 12.43 -2.08 -21.54
CA GLN A 20 12.72 -0.78 -20.93
C GLN A 20 11.45 0.06 -20.78
N GLN A 21 10.62 0.16 -21.82
CA GLN A 21 9.37 0.92 -21.80
C GLN A 21 8.39 0.38 -20.76
N VAL A 22 8.30 -0.94 -20.60
CA VAL A 22 7.50 -1.57 -19.54
C VAL A 22 8.02 -1.14 -18.16
N PHE A 23 9.33 -1.22 -17.92
CA PHE A 23 9.90 -0.80 -16.64
C PHE A 23 9.70 0.69 -16.34
N GLU A 24 9.84 1.56 -17.33
CA GLU A 24 9.57 2.99 -17.18
C GLU A 24 8.11 3.25 -16.84
N LYS A 25 7.18 2.60 -17.54
CA LYS A 25 5.74 2.68 -17.25
C LYS A 25 5.43 2.19 -15.83
N MET A 26 6.05 1.08 -15.40
CA MET A 26 5.88 0.56 -14.05
C MET A 26 6.40 1.54 -13.00
N ARG A 27 7.62 2.05 -13.18
CA ARG A 27 8.21 3.05 -12.28
C ARG A 27 7.32 4.27 -12.16
N ARG A 28 6.80 4.76 -13.29
CA ARG A 28 5.89 5.90 -13.32
C ARG A 28 4.63 5.60 -12.51
N LEU A 29 3.98 4.46 -12.71
CA LEU A 29 2.78 4.10 -11.93
C LEU A 29 3.05 3.84 -10.45
N LEU A 30 4.27 3.47 -10.06
CA LEU A 30 4.64 3.26 -8.65
C LEU A 30 4.93 4.57 -7.91
N ASP A 31 5.49 5.58 -8.58
CA ASP A 31 6.04 6.76 -7.90
C ASP A 31 5.43 8.11 -8.33
N ASP A 32 4.89 8.24 -9.53
CA ASP A 32 4.39 9.52 -10.09
C ASP A 32 2.92 9.74 -9.72
N ASP A 33 2.67 10.72 -8.85
CA ASP A 33 1.33 11.04 -8.36
C ASP A 33 0.34 11.39 -9.49
N ALA A 34 0.79 12.17 -10.48
CA ALA A 34 -0.05 12.62 -11.59
C ALA A 34 -0.39 11.45 -12.54
N ALA A 35 0.56 10.56 -12.78
CA ALA A 35 0.33 9.36 -13.58
C ALA A 35 -0.64 8.39 -12.89
N GLN A 36 -0.58 8.29 -11.57
CA GLN A 36 -1.55 7.52 -10.78
C GLN A 36 -2.95 8.11 -10.86
N ILE A 37 -3.09 9.44 -10.70
CA ILE A 37 -4.39 10.12 -10.80
C ILE A 37 -4.99 9.96 -12.21
N ALA A 38 -4.18 10.03 -13.26
CA ALA A 38 -4.63 9.86 -14.63
C ALA A 38 -5.26 8.48 -14.92
N MET A 39 -4.97 7.46 -14.10
CA MET A 39 -5.57 6.12 -14.21
C MET A 39 -6.96 6.00 -13.58
N ILE A 40 -7.34 6.92 -12.69
CA ILE A 40 -8.54 6.77 -11.84
C ILE A 40 -9.82 7.20 -12.56
N GLY A 41 -9.72 8.05 -13.59
CA GLY A 41 -10.86 8.56 -14.35
C GLY A 41 -11.76 9.52 -13.55
N GLU A 42 -12.67 10.17 -14.25
CA GLU A 42 -13.66 11.09 -13.66
C GLU A 42 -14.89 10.34 -13.12
N PRO A 43 -15.58 10.86 -12.07
CA PRO A 43 -15.38 12.15 -11.41
C PRO A 43 -14.33 12.14 -10.27
N ILE A 44 -13.74 10.97 -9.99
CA ILE A 44 -12.89 10.77 -8.82
C ILE A 44 -11.57 11.55 -8.96
N ALA A 45 -10.96 11.56 -10.15
CA ALA A 45 -9.75 12.34 -10.42
C ALA A 45 -9.94 13.84 -10.10
N SER A 46 -11.09 14.42 -10.47
CA SER A 46 -11.40 15.82 -10.12
C SER A 46 -11.57 16.04 -8.61
N MET A 47 -12.07 15.07 -7.85
CA MET A 47 -12.14 15.17 -6.39
C MET A 47 -10.74 15.17 -5.78
N ILE A 48 -9.87 14.26 -6.23
CA ILE A 48 -8.47 14.14 -5.80
C ILE A 48 -7.71 15.46 -6.06
N ASN A 49 -7.81 16.00 -7.28
CA ASN A 49 -7.12 17.23 -7.66
C ASN A 49 -7.61 18.48 -6.91
N ARG A 50 -8.85 18.47 -6.39
CA ARG A 50 -9.39 19.54 -5.54
C ARG A 50 -9.06 19.39 -4.07
N GLY A 51 -8.49 18.25 -3.68
CA GLY A 51 -8.02 17.98 -2.34
C GLY A 51 -6.89 18.90 -1.90
N LEU A 52 -6.62 18.92 -0.60
CA LEU A 52 -5.53 19.71 -0.03
C LEU A 52 -4.17 19.05 -0.31
N ASP A 53 -3.25 19.78 -0.93
CA ASP A 53 -1.84 19.38 -1.02
C ASP A 53 -1.17 19.54 0.36
N CYS A 54 -1.10 18.44 1.11
CA CYS A 54 -0.50 18.44 2.44
C CYS A 54 0.09 17.07 2.79
N ASP A 55 1.04 17.07 3.73
CA ASP A 55 1.55 15.84 4.33
C ASP A 55 0.71 15.39 5.53
N GLN A 56 0.02 16.34 6.16
CA GLN A 56 -0.88 16.13 7.29
C GLN A 56 -2.00 17.17 7.21
N LEU A 57 -3.23 16.75 7.53
CA LEU A 57 -4.39 17.65 7.53
C LEU A 57 -4.24 18.71 8.66
N PRO A 58 -4.46 20.02 8.38
CA PRO A 58 -4.25 21.11 9.33
C PRO A 58 -4.97 20.96 10.69
N ASP A 59 -6.16 20.35 10.70
CA ASP A 59 -7.00 20.20 11.89
C ASP A 59 -7.06 18.75 12.43
N SER A 60 -6.14 17.90 11.98
CA SER A 60 -6.06 16.52 12.43
C SER A 60 -5.72 16.41 13.92
N LYS A 61 -6.27 15.38 14.58
CA LYS A 61 -6.03 15.09 16.01
C LYS A 61 -5.66 13.63 16.20
N GLY A 62 -4.80 13.34 17.17
CA GLY A 62 -4.34 11.98 17.44
C GLY A 62 -3.13 11.59 16.61
N ARG A 63 -2.76 10.31 16.64
CA ARG A 63 -1.54 9.80 16.01
C ARG A 63 -1.69 9.70 14.48
N PHE A 64 -0.75 10.32 13.76
CA PHE A 64 -0.72 10.34 12.30
C PHE A 64 -0.75 8.93 11.71
N GLY A 65 -1.76 8.67 10.88
CA GLY A 65 -2.03 7.40 10.20
C GLY A 65 -2.45 6.23 11.09
N LEU A 66 -2.49 6.40 12.42
CA LEU A 66 -2.86 5.36 13.39
C LEU A 66 -4.21 5.64 14.06
N GLU A 67 -4.83 6.77 13.74
CA GLU A 67 -6.16 7.15 14.21
C GLU A 67 -6.95 7.78 13.07
N VAL A 68 -8.25 7.46 13.00
CA VAL A 68 -9.15 7.96 11.96
C VAL A 68 -9.25 9.48 11.90
N THR A 69 -8.97 10.18 13.01
CA THR A 69 -8.97 11.65 13.11
C THR A 69 -7.68 12.29 12.63
N ASN A 70 -6.68 11.50 12.24
CA ASN A 70 -5.43 11.95 11.64
C ASN A 70 -4.98 10.98 10.53
N PRO A 71 -5.78 10.81 9.45
CA PRO A 71 -5.47 9.89 8.37
C PRO A 71 -4.29 10.39 7.54
N ILE A 72 -3.68 9.49 6.78
CA ILE A 72 -2.57 9.77 5.86
C ILE A 72 -3.15 10.29 4.53
N PRO A 73 -2.85 11.53 4.10
CA PRO A 73 -3.25 12.04 2.80
C PRO A 73 -2.56 11.27 1.65
N VAL A 74 -3.33 10.76 0.70
CA VAL A 74 -2.83 10.09 -0.52
C VAL A 74 -3.69 10.37 -1.76
N ASN A 75 -3.18 10.03 -2.94
CA ASN A 75 -3.77 10.32 -4.24
C ASN A 75 -4.52 9.12 -4.86
N GLY A 76 -5.62 8.74 -4.22
CA GLY A 76 -6.49 7.68 -4.69
C GLY A 76 -6.00 6.27 -4.38
N PRO A 77 -6.71 5.23 -4.89
CA PRO A 77 -6.43 3.84 -4.54
C PRO A 77 -5.02 3.37 -4.93
N ILE A 78 -4.48 3.85 -6.06
CA ILE A 78 -3.10 3.53 -6.46
C ILE A 78 -2.10 4.22 -5.52
N GLY A 79 -2.42 5.44 -5.08
CA GLY A 79 -1.67 6.18 -4.08
C GLY A 79 -1.58 5.44 -2.75
N GLU A 80 -2.68 4.84 -2.28
CA GLU A 80 -2.71 4.00 -1.09
C GLU A 80 -1.76 2.80 -1.22
N LEU A 81 -1.89 2.04 -2.32
CA LEU A 81 -1.02 0.89 -2.58
C LEU A 81 0.46 1.30 -2.60
N ALA A 82 0.78 2.39 -3.31
CA ALA A 82 2.15 2.88 -3.43
C ALA A 82 2.73 3.38 -2.11
N TYR A 83 1.95 4.14 -1.33
CA TYR A 83 2.38 4.66 -0.03
C TYR A 83 2.63 3.51 0.96
N LEU A 84 1.65 2.63 1.15
CA LEU A 84 1.74 1.52 2.10
C LEU A 84 2.87 0.55 1.76
N SER A 85 3.11 0.32 0.46
CA SER A 85 4.20 -0.55 -0.01
C SER A 85 5.60 0.03 0.24
N LYS A 86 5.71 1.35 0.48
CA LYS A 86 6.96 2.03 0.85
C LYS A 86 7.21 2.05 2.35
N LEU A 87 6.20 1.80 3.19
CA LEU A 87 6.38 1.76 4.62
C LEU A 87 7.32 0.63 5.02
N ARG A 88 8.16 0.92 6.01
CA ARG A 88 9.08 -0.02 6.65
C ARG A 88 8.91 0.07 8.16
N THR A 89 9.00 -1.06 8.85
CA THR A 89 9.12 -1.06 10.30
C THR A 89 10.48 -0.48 10.72
N SER A 90 10.65 -0.22 12.01
CA SER A 90 11.93 0.17 12.60
C SER A 90 13.09 -0.80 12.30
N SER A 91 12.80 -2.08 12.05
CA SER A 91 13.79 -3.08 11.62
C SER A 91 13.99 -3.15 10.11
N GLY A 92 13.38 -2.23 9.35
CA GLY A 92 13.44 -2.19 7.89
C GLY A 92 12.54 -3.19 7.17
N GLU A 93 11.61 -3.85 7.87
CA GLU A 93 10.74 -4.87 7.27
C GLU A 93 9.61 -4.23 6.47
N ARG A 94 9.27 -4.83 5.33
CA ARG A 94 8.13 -4.41 4.49
C ARG A 94 6.81 -4.82 5.16
N LEU A 95 5.72 -4.20 4.73
CA LEU A 95 4.37 -4.54 5.17
C LEU A 95 3.59 -5.30 4.10
N LEU A 96 2.84 -6.32 4.51
CA LEU A 96 1.67 -6.83 3.81
C LEU A 96 0.46 -6.06 4.31
N PHE A 97 -0.53 -5.80 3.45
CA PHE A 97 -1.74 -5.06 3.87
C PHE A 97 -2.96 -5.39 3.01
N HIS A 98 -4.15 -5.13 3.55
CA HIS A 98 -5.41 -5.18 2.81
C HIS A 98 -6.39 -4.14 3.36
N ARG A 99 -7.34 -3.68 2.53
CA ARG A 99 -8.38 -2.75 2.98
C ARG A 99 -9.47 -3.52 3.72
N ILE A 100 -9.82 -3.09 4.92
CA ILE A 100 -10.90 -3.69 5.72
C ILE A 100 -12.21 -2.92 5.64
N GLY A 101 -12.19 -1.66 5.19
CA GLY A 101 -13.38 -0.86 4.95
C GLY A 101 -13.07 0.63 4.97
N SER A 102 -14.08 1.45 5.24
CA SER A 102 -13.95 2.90 5.41
C SER A 102 -14.82 3.42 6.55
N GLN A 103 -14.43 4.58 7.08
CA GLN A 103 -15.26 5.43 7.92
C GLN A 103 -15.37 6.82 7.27
N GLY A 104 -16.50 7.09 6.61
CA GLY A 104 -16.64 8.29 5.78
C GLY A 104 -15.74 8.20 4.54
N THR A 105 -14.87 9.18 4.34
CA THR A 105 -13.87 9.20 3.25
C THR A 105 -12.54 8.56 3.63
N VAL A 106 -12.38 8.13 4.89
CA VAL A 106 -11.14 7.55 5.40
C VAL A 106 -11.18 6.04 5.24
N ASP A 107 -10.26 5.53 4.44
CA ASP A 107 -10.05 4.11 4.24
C ASP A 107 -9.20 3.51 5.36
N ILE A 108 -9.55 2.28 5.73
CA ILE A 108 -8.96 1.58 6.86
C ILE A 108 -8.31 0.31 6.34
N PHE A 109 -7.03 0.17 6.67
CA PHE A 109 -6.21 -0.96 6.27
C PHE A 109 -5.73 -1.72 7.49
N GLU A 110 -5.77 -3.04 7.43
CA GLU A 110 -4.99 -3.89 8.31
C GLU A 110 -3.65 -4.18 7.62
N ALA A 111 -2.56 -4.09 8.37
CA ALA A 111 -1.22 -4.37 7.88
C ALA A 111 -0.41 -5.21 8.89
N VAL A 112 0.56 -5.95 8.36
CA VAL A 112 1.50 -6.75 9.15
C VAL A 112 2.88 -6.75 8.49
N ASP A 113 3.95 -6.74 9.27
CA ASP A 113 5.29 -6.90 8.72
C ASP A 113 5.50 -8.28 8.06
N PHE A 114 6.50 -8.40 7.19
CA PHE A 114 6.81 -9.67 6.49
C PHE A 114 7.23 -10.81 7.43
N ARG A 115 7.52 -10.51 8.70
CA ARG A 115 7.87 -11.49 9.74
C ARG A 115 6.68 -11.87 10.63
N GLY A 116 5.49 -11.32 10.39
CA GLY A 116 4.30 -11.54 11.21
C GLY A 116 4.39 -11.00 12.63
N ARG A 117 5.29 -10.05 12.94
CA ARG A 117 5.57 -9.60 14.32
C ARG A 117 4.83 -8.31 14.67
N GLU A 118 4.93 -7.31 13.82
CA GLU A 118 4.32 -6.00 14.04
C GLU A 118 3.04 -5.87 13.20
N TRP A 119 1.93 -5.58 13.87
CA TRP A 119 0.60 -5.41 13.25
C TRP A 119 0.12 -3.98 13.42
N PHE A 120 -0.60 -3.48 12.42
CA PHE A 120 -1.05 -2.09 12.37
C PHE A 120 -2.47 -2.01 11.83
N VAL A 121 -3.23 -1.04 12.34
CA VAL A 121 -4.41 -0.49 11.65
C VAL A 121 -4.04 0.90 11.15
N LEU A 122 -4.10 1.07 9.83
CA LEU A 122 -3.69 2.30 9.16
C LEU A 122 -4.89 3.00 8.53
N TYR A 123 -4.91 4.32 8.63
CA TYR A 123 -6.00 5.18 8.16
C TYR A 123 -5.51 6.10 7.05
N LEU A 124 -6.16 6.08 5.89
CA LEU A 124 -5.75 6.83 4.70
C LEU A 124 -6.92 7.66 4.18
N ASP A 125 -6.66 8.90 3.78
CA ASP A 125 -7.62 9.72 3.04
C ASP A 125 -7.11 9.83 1.60
N MET A 126 -7.86 9.28 0.66
CA MET A 126 -7.42 9.15 -0.72
C MET A 126 -7.76 10.35 -1.61
N TYR A 127 -8.36 11.40 -1.07
CA TYR A 127 -8.83 12.55 -1.86
C TYR A 127 -7.84 13.72 -1.85
N HIS A 128 -6.54 13.43 -2.06
CA HIS A 128 -5.47 14.44 -2.05
C HIS A 128 -4.59 14.36 -3.30
N PRO A 129 -4.08 15.49 -3.84
CA PRO A 129 -3.38 15.50 -5.12
C PRO A 129 -2.02 14.78 -5.12
N ARG A 130 -1.52 14.36 -3.95
CA ARG A 130 -0.29 13.57 -3.80
C ARG A 130 -0.29 12.74 -2.52
N LYS A 131 0.65 11.79 -2.44
CA LYS A 131 0.99 11.08 -1.20
C LYS A 131 1.68 12.00 -0.18
N SER A 132 1.39 11.76 1.09
CA SER A 132 2.20 12.26 2.20
C SER A 132 3.63 11.72 2.12
N ARG A 133 4.57 12.54 2.58
CA ARG A 133 6.01 12.25 2.72
C ARG A 133 6.40 11.97 4.17
N LEU A 134 5.44 11.99 5.08
CA LEU A 134 5.61 11.61 6.48
C LEU A 134 5.24 10.15 6.67
N ALA A 135 5.83 9.49 7.66
CA ALA A 135 5.46 8.14 8.08
C ALA A 135 4.76 8.18 9.46
N PRO A 136 3.82 7.27 9.74
CA PRO A 136 3.31 7.07 11.10
C PRO A 136 4.41 6.74 12.09
N THR A 137 4.22 7.08 13.37
CA THR A 137 5.17 6.74 14.42
C THR A 137 5.44 5.23 14.46
N GLY A 138 6.72 4.85 14.52
CA GLY A 138 7.16 3.44 14.49
C GLY A 138 7.43 2.91 13.08
N LEU A 139 7.12 3.68 12.04
CA LEU A 139 7.36 3.36 10.64
C LEU A 139 8.28 4.41 10.00
N SER A 140 8.87 4.05 8.86
CA SER A 140 9.60 4.96 7.98
C SER A 140 9.21 4.74 6.52
N LEU A 141 9.36 5.76 5.68
CA LEU A 141 9.22 5.61 4.23
C LEU A 141 10.55 5.20 3.60
N SER A 142 10.50 4.25 2.68
CA SER A 142 11.64 3.89 1.84
C SER A 142 11.79 4.86 0.67
N ASP A 143 13.01 5.29 0.39
CA ASP A 143 13.36 6.06 -0.81
C ASP A 143 13.32 5.23 -2.11
N GLU A 144 13.20 3.90 -1.98
CA GLU A 144 13.17 3.01 -3.13
C GLU A 144 11.74 2.84 -3.68
N THR A 145 11.65 2.81 -5.02
CA THR A 145 10.45 2.37 -5.73
C THR A 145 10.06 0.98 -5.23
N SER A 146 8.85 0.84 -4.69
CA SER A 146 8.38 -0.40 -4.06
C SER A 146 7.19 -0.98 -4.80
N GLN A 147 7.29 -2.24 -5.21
CA GLN A 147 6.17 -3.00 -5.77
C GLN A 147 5.09 -3.23 -4.72
N PHE A 148 3.83 -3.37 -5.16
CA PHE A 148 2.68 -3.52 -4.29
C PHE A 148 2.72 -4.82 -3.48
N THR A 149 2.48 -4.68 -2.18
CA THR A 149 2.46 -5.78 -1.20
C THR A 149 1.12 -5.89 -0.48
N GLY A 150 0.07 -5.31 -1.05
CA GLY A 150 -1.27 -5.37 -0.50
C GLY A 150 -2.35 -4.95 -1.49
N PHE A 151 -3.58 -4.86 -1.01
CA PHE A 151 -4.77 -4.65 -1.83
C PHE A 151 -5.67 -3.53 -1.29
N THR A 152 -6.37 -2.85 -2.18
CA THR A 152 -7.49 -1.95 -1.87
C THR A 152 -8.82 -2.70 -1.74
N SER A 153 -8.82 -4.02 -1.91
CA SER A 153 -9.93 -4.93 -1.60
C SER A 153 -9.70 -5.63 -0.26
N ASN A 154 -10.76 -6.20 0.30
CA ASN A 154 -10.66 -7.08 1.45
C ASN A 154 -10.07 -8.44 1.03
N CYS A 155 -9.10 -8.90 1.81
CA CYS A 155 -8.54 -10.26 1.74
C CYS A 155 -9.03 -11.06 2.97
N PRO A 156 -10.00 -11.99 2.84
CA PRO A 156 -10.62 -12.65 3.99
C PRO A 156 -9.66 -13.49 4.84
N ASP A 157 -8.71 -14.18 4.19
CA ASP A 157 -7.69 -15.00 4.87
C ASP A 157 -6.37 -14.24 5.01
N PHE A 158 -6.43 -12.93 5.30
CA PHE A 158 -5.22 -12.11 5.36
C PHE A 158 -4.27 -12.57 6.49
N PRO A 159 -2.94 -12.70 6.23
CA PRO A 159 -2.25 -12.44 4.96
C PRO A 159 -2.10 -13.66 4.03
N ARG A 160 -2.50 -14.86 4.47
CA ARG A 160 -2.33 -16.12 3.73
C ARG A 160 -3.11 -16.18 2.41
N GLY A 161 -4.22 -15.44 2.31
CA GLY A 161 -5.04 -15.31 1.10
C GLY A 161 -4.43 -14.43 -0.01
N PHE A 162 -3.24 -13.85 0.20
CA PHE A 162 -2.61 -12.96 -0.78
C PHE A 162 -2.46 -13.59 -2.18
N PRO A 163 -1.99 -14.84 -2.35
CA PRO A 163 -1.82 -15.41 -3.69
C PRO A 163 -3.15 -15.50 -4.46
N ALA A 164 -4.23 -15.91 -3.77
CA ALA A 164 -5.56 -15.99 -4.35
C ALA A 164 -6.09 -14.59 -4.71
N GLU A 165 -5.90 -13.61 -3.83
CA GLU A 165 -6.37 -12.24 -4.07
C GLU A 165 -5.60 -11.55 -5.21
N LYS A 166 -4.28 -11.78 -5.32
CA LYS A 166 -3.49 -11.31 -6.46
C LYS A 166 -3.93 -11.94 -7.78
N ALA A 167 -4.30 -13.23 -7.77
CA ALA A 167 -4.80 -13.91 -8.97
C ALA A 167 -6.12 -13.30 -9.48
N LYS A 168 -7.06 -12.98 -8.58
CA LYS A 168 -8.31 -12.29 -8.94
C LYS A 168 -8.07 -10.92 -9.56
N ASN A 169 -7.06 -10.20 -9.07
CA ASN A 169 -6.70 -8.86 -9.55
C ASN A 169 -5.77 -8.89 -10.77
N SER A 170 -5.50 -10.07 -11.36
CA SER A 170 -4.53 -10.21 -12.46
C SER A 170 -4.93 -9.46 -13.73
N GLU A 171 -6.22 -9.22 -13.93
CA GLU A 171 -6.78 -8.50 -15.09
C GLU A 171 -6.83 -6.96 -14.91
N SER A 172 -6.51 -6.45 -13.72
CA SER A 172 -6.59 -5.01 -13.39
C SER A 172 -5.59 -4.12 -14.15
N GLY A 173 -4.72 -4.69 -14.99
CA GLY A 173 -3.59 -3.98 -15.60
C GLY A 173 -2.48 -3.59 -14.61
N LEU A 174 -2.70 -3.77 -13.31
CA LEU A 174 -1.74 -3.46 -12.24
C LEU A 174 -0.91 -4.67 -11.81
N ASN A 175 -1.19 -5.88 -12.31
CA ASN A 175 -0.55 -7.13 -11.88
C ASN A 175 0.99 -7.07 -11.90
N MET A 176 1.58 -6.37 -12.87
CA MET A 176 3.03 -6.21 -12.95
C MET A 176 3.59 -5.36 -11.81
N LEU A 177 2.81 -4.43 -11.26
CA LEU A 177 3.23 -3.53 -10.17
C LEU A 177 3.31 -4.25 -8.82
N TYR A 178 2.69 -5.43 -8.69
CA TYR A 178 2.75 -6.24 -7.47
C TYR A 178 4.08 -6.97 -7.32
N ALA A 179 4.46 -7.21 -6.06
CA ALA A 179 5.62 -8.01 -5.73
C ALA A 179 5.48 -9.45 -6.31
N PRO A 180 6.61 -10.10 -6.65
CA PRO A 180 6.59 -11.49 -7.11
C PRO A 180 5.94 -12.41 -6.07
N LEU A 181 5.09 -13.33 -6.52
CA LEU A 181 4.40 -14.27 -5.61
C LEU A 181 5.37 -15.03 -4.71
N ARG A 182 6.50 -15.49 -5.29
CA ARG A 182 7.56 -16.16 -4.54
C ARG A 182 8.03 -15.37 -3.32
N THR A 183 8.20 -14.04 -3.45
CA THR A 183 8.63 -13.18 -2.34
C THR A 183 7.59 -13.17 -1.21
N ILE A 184 6.31 -13.21 -1.56
CA ILE A 184 5.21 -13.22 -0.60
C ILE A 184 5.07 -14.60 0.03
N GLU A 185 5.13 -15.67 -0.76
CA GLU A 185 5.08 -17.06 -0.27
C GLU A 185 6.23 -17.38 0.69
N GLU A 186 7.44 -16.90 0.39
CA GLU A 186 8.59 -17.04 1.30
C GLU A 186 8.33 -16.35 2.65
N ALA A 187 7.68 -15.17 2.66
CA ALA A 187 7.28 -14.49 3.89
C ALA A 187 6.19 -15.27 4.65
N LEU A 188 5.15 -15.74 3.93
CA LEU A 188 4.03 -16.51 4.46
C LEU A 188 4.46 -17.86 5.06
N TYR A 189 5.49 -18.48 4.51
CA TYR A 189 6.03 -19.76 5.00
C TYR A 189 6.88 -19.62 6.26
N ARG A 190 7.61 -18.50 6.39
CA ARG A 190 8.61 -18.33 7.48
C ARG A 190 8.03 -17.81 8.79
N SER A 191 6.77 -17.41 8.81
CA SER A 191 6.18 -16.65 9.92
C SER A 191 4.77 -17.15 10.27
N ASN A 192 4.39 -17.07 11.55
CA ASN A 192 3.12 -17.65 11.99
C ASN A 192 1.89 -16.72 11.78
N PHE A 193 2.09 -15.43 11.56
CA PHE A 193 1.03 -14.43 11.31
C PHE A 193 -0.18 -14.53 12.26
N ASP A 194 0.09 -14.84 13.52
CA ASP A 194 -0.93 -14.80 14.57
C ASP A 194 -1.18 -13.35 14.97
N ARG A 195 -2.44 -12.93 14.90
CA ARG A 195 -2.85 -11.59 15.35
C ARG A 195 -2.72 -11.52 16.88
N PRO A 196 -1.95 -10.58 17.45
CA PRO A 196 -1.93 -10.37 18.89
C PRO A 196 -3.31 -9.96 19.42
N GLY A 197 -3.65 -10.35 20.65
CA GLY A 197 -4.97 -10.03 21.23
C GLY A 197 -5.26 -8.53 21.28
N ALA A 198 -4.25 -7.69 21.51
CA ALA A 198 -4.38 -6.23 21.45
C ALA A 198 -4.79 -5.73 20.05
N HIS A 199 -4.22 -6.33 19.00
CA HIS A 199 -4.54 -6.01 17.60
C HIS A 199 -5.96 -6.45 17.24
N ILE A 200 -6.40 -7.62 17.70
CA ILE A 200 -7.78 -8.10 17.51
C ILE A 200 -8.79 -7.10 18.11
N GLU A 201 -8.50 -6.55 19.29
CA GLU A 201 -9.37 -5.55 19.91
C GLU A 201 -9.38 -4.22 19.14
N GLU A 202 -8.24 -3.81 18.57
CA GLU A 202 -8.15 -2.63 17.70
C GLU A 202 -8.95 -2.81 16.40
N LEU A 203 -8.87 -3.98 15.78
CA LEU A 203 -9.71 -4.34 14.64
C LEU A 203 -11.19 -4.31 15.01
N ARG A 204 -11.57 -4.83 16.18
CA ARG A 204 -12.97 -4.83 16.65
C ARG A 204 -13.50 -3.40 16.80
N LYS A 205 -12.69 -2.50 17.38
CA LYS A 205 -13.03 -1.07 17.53
C LYS A 205 -13.18 -0.37 16.17
N SER A 206 -12.31 -0.69 15.22
CA SER A 206 -12.38 -0.15 13.85
C SER A 206 -13.59 -0.69 13.09
N ASN A 207 -13.83 -2.00 13.18
CA ASN A 207 -14.96 -2.69 12.53
C ASN A 207 -16.32 -2.18 13.01
N ALA A 208 -16.44 -1.79 14.27
CA ALA A 208 -17.66 -1.20 14.83
C ALA A 208 -18.02 0.17 14.21
N LYS A 209 -17.07 0.83 13.55
CA LYS A 209 -17.22 2.17 12.98
C LYS A 209 -17.27 2.20 11.45
N LEU A 210 -17.22 1.04 10.80
CA LEU A 210 -17.22 0.95 9.34
C LEU A 210 -18.57 1.42 8.77
N SER A 211 -18.52 2.41 7.88
CA SER A 211 -19.68 2.87 7.13
C SER A 211 -20.02 1.95 5.95
N PHE A 212 -19.04 1.24 5.41
CA PHE A 212 -19.22 0.25 4.34
C PHE A 212 -18.30 -0.95 4.57
N LYS A 213 -18.86 -2.16 4.46
CA LYS A 213 -18.12 -3.42 4.35
C LYS A 213 -18.21 -3.85 2.87
N LEU A 214 -17.06 -4.08 2.24
CA LEU A 214 -17.00 -4.67 0.91
C LEU A 214 -17.36 -6.16 0.98
#